data_AF-A0A5Q4FQ99-F1
#
_entry.id   AF-A0A5Q4FQ99-F1
#
_cell.length_a   1.000
_cell.length_b   1.000
_cell.length_c   1.000
_cell.angle_alpha   90.00
_cell.angle_beta   90.00
_cell.angle_gamma   90.00
#
_symmetry.space_group_name_H-M   'P 1'
#
loop_
_entity.id
_entity.type
_entity.pdbx_description
1 polymer ?
#
loop_
_entity_poly.entity_id
_entity_poly.type
_entity_poly.pdbx_seq_one_letter_code
_entity_poly.pdbx_strand_id
1 'polypeptide(L)'
;MRVGPIGSQPAQSEPLAAAIGMRQAGVDLPLGVFVEVSDPVVDDIPEHAVLVEIDGRHLGSRMDVDAALDAAGDTIRLVTAEGDAFEVSGPELPYERTRIIDLAPQGMHAAIGGPFTRLAPVAWFRSLSLGSSHGMMVALMTYAQVVDEDLARGRHIAGTGAIRGDGTVERIGGLPAKAKAAHRAHADILFFPAEQADELAGFNSTRVVLVPVETLGDAIAYLAADDADEVLP
;
A
#
# COMPACT_ATOMS: atom_id res chain seq x y z
N MET A 1 31.20 -13.83 -9.32
CA MET A 1 29.81 -14.11 -9.75
C MET A 1 29.12 -12.76 -9.89
N ARG A 2 28.76 -12.34 -11.11
CA ARG A 2 28.12 -11.04 -11.36
C ARG A 2 26.64 -11.15 -11.01
N VAL A 3 26.19 -10.43 -10.00
CA VAL A 3 24.78 -10.23 -9.70
C VAL A 3 24.28 -9.14 -10.65
N GLY A 4 23.35 -9.50 -11.55
CA GLY A 4 22.67 -8.52 -12.41
C GLY A 4 21.73 -7.62 -11.61
N PRO A 5 21.26 -6.51 -12.17
CA PRO A 5 20.39 -5.59 -11.44
C PRO A 5 19.06 -6.29 -11.21
N ILE A 6 18.80 -6.67 -9.96
CA ILE A 6 17.45 -7.04 -9.54
C ILE A 6 16.65 -5.73 -9.63
N GLY A 7 15.82 -5.63 -10.65
CA GLY A 7 14.82 -4.58 -10.73
C GLY A 7 13.98 -4.65 -9.46
N SER A 8 14.15 -3.65 -8.60
CA SER A 8 13.39 -3.47 -7.37
C SER A 8 11.96 -3.12 -7.74
N GLN A 9 11.14 -4.15 -8.02
CA GLN A 9 9.70 -3.98 -8.02
C GLN A 9 9.24 -3.91 -6.57
N PRO A 10 8.49 -2.88 -6.15
CA PRO A 10 7.89 -2.88 -4.83
C PRO A 10 6.90 -4.05 -4.74
N ALA A 11 7.15 -4.97 -3.81
CA ALA A 11 6.16 -5.96 -3.42
C ALA A 11 5.02 -5.22 -2.73
N GLN A 12 3.89 -5.08 -3.42
CA GLN A 12 2.73 -4.37 -2.90
C GLN A 12 1.93 -5.27 -1.96
N SER A 13 1.66 -4.76 -0.75
CA SER A 13 0.81 -5.39 0.25
C SER A 13 -0.63 -4.89 0.08
N GLU A 14 -1.58 -5.75 -0.28
CA GLU A 14 -3.01 -5.38 -0.40
C GLU A 14 -3.58 -4.73 0.87
N PRO A 15 -3.20 -5.14 2.09
CA PRO A 15 -3.52 -4.39 3.31
C PRO A 15 -3.09 -2.92 3.26
N LEU A 16 -1.86 -2.62 2.82
CA LEU A 16 -1.36 -1.24 2.71
C LEU A 16 -2.24 -0.42 1.75
N ALA A 17 -2.59 -0.98 0.61
CA ALA A 17 -3.51 -0.34 -0.33
C ALA A 17 -4.86 -0.01 0.30
N ALA A 18 -5.46 -0.95 1.05
CA ALA A 18 -6.71 -0.71 1.75
C ALA A 18 -6.59 0.43 2.78
N ALA A 19 -5.53 0.45 3.58
CA ALA A 19 -5.29 1.52 4.54
C ALA A 19 -5.09 2.90 3.89
N ILE A 20 -4.45 2.95 2.72
CA ILE A 20 -4.34 4.19 1.93
C ILE A 20 -5.74 4.68 1.53
N GLY A 21 -6.62 3.77 1.07
CA GLY A 21 -8.02 4.09 0.76
C GLY A 21 -8.80 4.62 1.97
N MET A 22 -8.65 3.99 3.13
CA MET A 22 -9.26 4.45 4.38
C MET A 22 -8.75 5.84 4.79
N ARG A 23 -7.44 6.10 4.68
CA ARG A 23 -6.88 7.43 5.00
C ARG A 23 -7.39 8.51 4.06
N GLN A 24 -7.52 8.18 2.77
CA GLN A 24 -8.13 9.08 1.78
C GLN A 24 -9.60 9.41 2.13
N ALA A 25 -10.31 8.48 2.77
CA ALA A 25 -11.67 8.69 3.28
C ALA A 25 -11.72 9.47 4.61
N GLY A 26 -10.58 9.97 5.11
CA GLY A 26 -10.51 10.73 6.35
C GLY A 26 -10.43 9.87 7.62
N VAL A 27 -10.22 8.56 7.50
CA VAL A 27 -9.93 7.70 8.65
C VAL A 27 -8.51 7.98 9.12
N ASP A 28 -8.37 8.42 10.36
CA ASP A 28 -7.06 8.65 10.98
C ASP A 28 -6.37 7.31 11.27
N LEU A 29 -5.63 6.83 10.28
CA LEU A 29 -4.82 5.62 10.37
C LEU A 29 -3.34 6.00 10.31
N PRO A 30 -2.55 5.67 11.35
CA PRO A 30 -1.11 5.72 11.23
C PRO A 30 -0.69 4.62 10.25
N LEU A 31 -0.25 5.01 9.04
CA LEU A 31 0.49 4.11 8.16
C LEU A 31 1.89 3.94 8.78
N GLY A 32 2.28 2.68 9.02
CA GLY A 32 3.50 2.35 9.73
C GLY A 32 4.25 1.20 9.07
N VAL A 33 5.50 1.03 9.49
CA VAL A 33 6.30 -0.15 9.18
C VAL A 33 6.50 -0.88 10.49
N PHE A 34 6.22 -2.18 10.53
CA PHE A 34 6.65 -2.99 11.65
C PHE A 34 7.95 -3.66 11.30
N VAL A 35 8.89 -3.56 12.22
CA VAL A 35 10.15 -4.29 12.15
C VAL A 35 9.97 -5.52 13.03
N GLU A 36 9.57 -6.64 12.42
CA GLU A 36 9.52 -7.94 13.10
C GLU A 36 10.95 -8.47 13.24
N VAL A 37 11.33 -8.77 14.47
CA VAL A 37 12.64 -9.32 14.80
C VAL A 37 12.48 -10.66 15.51
N SER A 38 13.36 -11.61 15.20
CA SER A 38 13.35 -12.95 15.79
C SER A 38 14.73 -13.59 15.77
N ASP A 39 14.90 -14.62 16.59
CA ASP A 39 16.16 -15.34 16.80
C ASP A 39 17.24 -14.39 17.36
N PRO A 40 17.16 -14.02 18.66
CA PRO A 40 18.08 -13.10 19.29
C PRO A 40 19.51 -13.66 19.33
N VAL A 41 20.51 -12.79 19.14
CA VAL A 41 21.94 -13.16 19.18
C VAL A 41 22.62 -12.82 20.51
N VAL A 42 21.88 -12.19 21.42
CA VAL A 42 22.30 -11.85 22.78
C VAL A 42 21.25 -12.33 23.77
N ASP A 43 21.66 -12.54 25.02
CA ASP A 43 20.77 -12.93 26.10
C ASP A 43 19.92 -11.74 26.60
N ASP A 44 18.88 -12.02 27.38
CA ASP A 44 18.02 -11.04 28.07
C ASP A 44 17.19 -10.09 27.17
N ILE A 45 16.91 -10.49 25.93
CA ILE A 45 15.97 -9.80 25.01
C ILE A 45 14.86 -10.75 24.53
N PRO A 46 13.72 -10.23 24.03
CA PRO A 46 12.60 -11.06 23.59
C PRO A 46 12.98 -11.97 22.40
N GLU A 47 12.55 -13.24 22.43
CA GLU A 47 12.69 -14.22 21.33
C GLU A 47 12.02 -13.76 20.02
N HIS A 48 10.91 -13.05 20.17
CA HIS A 48 10.15 -12.44 19.09
C HIS A 48 9.67 -11.06 19.56
N ALA A 49 9.89 -10.02 18.74
CA ALA A 49 9.40 -8.69 19.03
C ALA A 49 9.01 -7.93 17.75
N VAL A 50 8.18 -6.93 17.94
CA VAL A 50 7.74 -6.01 16.90
C VAL A 50 8.20 -4.62 17.31
N LEU A 51 9.18 -4.05 16.60
CA LEU A 51 9.76 -2.76 16.98
C LEU A 51 8.97 -1.60 16.37
N VAL A 52 8.72 -0.57 17.18
CA VAL A 52 7.99 0.65 16.80
C VAL A 52 8.82 1.92 16.99
N GLU A 53 9.94 1.82 17.70
CA GLU A 53 10.86 2.94 17.94
C GLU A 53 12.30 2.44 18.07
N ILE A 54 13.25 3.22 17.55
CA ILE A 54 14.69 3.05 17.76
C ILE A 54 15.24 4.42 18.17
N ASP A 55 15.91 4.50 19.33
CA ASP A 55 16.54 5.73 19.87
C ASP A 55 15.62 6.97 19.87
N GLY A 56 14.35 6.80 20.28
CA GLY A 56 13.39 7.92 20.30
C GLY A 56 12.78 8.25 18.95
N ARG A 57 13.15 7.55 17.86
CA ARG A 57 12.58 7.73 16.53
C ARG A 57 11.53 6.67 16.24
N HIS A 58 10.29 7.11 16.03
CA HIS A 58 9.20 6.24 15.60
C HIS A 58 9.43 5.68 14.19
N LEU A 59 9.16 4.38 14.02
CA LEU A 59 9.33 3.66 12.76
C LEU A 59 8.04 3.70 11.94
N GLY A 60 7.83 4.77 11.18
CA GLY A 60 6.64 4.96 10.33
C GLY A 60 6.82 4.47 8.88
N SER A 61 8.05 4.41 8.40
CA SER A 61 8.41 4.10 7.02
C SER A 61 9.76 3.37 6.96
N ARG A 62 10.07 2.74 5.83
CA ARG A 62 11.40 2.14 5.60
C ARG A 62 12.52 3.18 5.74
N MET A 63 12.25 4.41 5.28
CA MET A 63 13.18 5.52 5.43
C MET A 63 13.44 5.87 6.90
N ASP A 64 12.42 5.76 7.76
CA ASP A 64 12.60 5.98 9.20
C ASP A 64 13.44 4.87 9.84
N VAL A 65 13.27 3.62 9.39
CA VAL A 65 14.08 2.48 9.84
C VAL A 65 15.53 2.65 9.42
N ASP A 66 15.79 2.89 8.13
CA ASP A 66 17.14 3.10 7.60
C ASP A 66 17.82 4.26 8.32
N ALA A 67 17.12 5.40 8.44
CA ALA A 67 17.67 6.57 9.09
C ALA A 67 17.89 6.37 10.60
N ALA A 68 17.08 5.54 11.28
CA ALA A 68 17.27 5.24 12.69
C ALA A 68 18.52 4.37 12.91
N LEU A 69 18.72 3.36 12.06
CA LEU A 69 19.91 2.50 12.11
C LEU A 69 21.17 3.24 11.69
N ASP A 70 21.11 4.12 10.69
CA ASP A 70 22.26 4.95 10.28
C ASP A 70 22.70 5.94 11.38
N ALA A 71 21.76 6.35 12.24
CA ALA A 71 22.03 7.25 13.36
C ALA A 71 22.41 6.52 14.66
N ALA A 72 22.31 5.19 14.68
CA ALA A 72 22.61 4.36 15.84
C ALA A 72 24.06 4.51 16.28
N GLY A 73 24.26 4.65 17.60
CA GLY A 73 25.58 4.73 18.23
C GLY A 73 26.08 3.37 18.71
N ASP A 74 26.93 3.41 19.74
CA ASP A 74 27.44 2.20 20.41
C ASP A 74 26.39 1.49 21.27
N THR A 75 25.21 2.10 21.45
CA THR A 75 24.07 1.54 22.17
C THR A 75 22.81 2.03 21.50
N ILE A 76 21.89 1.10 21.21
CA ILE A 76 20.57 1.39 20.66
C ILE A 76 19.49 1.03 21.68
N ARG A 77 18.53 1.93 21.84
CA ARG A 77 17.32 1.73 22.61
C ARG A 77 16.20 1.30 21.67
N LEU A 78 15.64 0.13 21.93
CA LEU A 78 14.56 -0.47 21.14
C LEU A 78 13.27 -0.45 21.97
N VAL A 79 12.17 -0.03 21.35
CA VAL A 79 10.84 -0.09 21.96
C VAL A 79 9.92 -0.97 21.13
N THR A 80 9.25 -1.92 21.77
CA THR A 80 8.31 -2.84 21.13
C THR A 80 6.90 -2.25 21.06
N ALA A 81 6.06 -2.83 20.21
CA ALA A 81 4.64 -2.49 20.11
C ALA A 81 3.87 -2.75 21.42
N GLU A 82 4.34 -3.69 22.24
CA GLU A 82 3.80 -4.02 23.56
C GLU A 82 4.19 -3.00 24.64
N GLY A 83 5.09 -2.06 24.31
CA GLY A 83 5.58 -1.02 25.22
C GLY A 83 6.83 -1.44 26.03
N ASP A 84 7.39 -2.61 25.75
CA ASP A 84 8.65 -3.04 26.36
C ASP A 84 9.81 -2.25 25.75
N ALA A 85 10.74 -1.81 26.59
CA ALA A 85 11.93 -1.09 26.15
C ALA A 85 13.18 -1.80 26.66
N PHE A 86 14.15 -2.01 25.76
CA PHE A 86 15.43 -2.62 26.07
C PHE A 86 16.56 -1.95 25.31
N GLU A 87 17.77 -2.04 25.86
CA GLU A 87 18.96 -1.43 25.30
C GLU A 87 19.95 -2.52 24.94
N VAL A 88 20.57 -2.40 23.77
CA VAL A 88 21.58 -3.35 23.30
C VAL A 88 22.81 -2.63 22.79
N SER A 89 23.96 -3.28 22.95
CA SER A 89 25.25 -2.74 22.54
C SER A 89 25.51 -2.99 21.05
N GLY A 90 26.03 -1.96 20.38
CA GLY A 90 26.35 -1.97 18.96
C GLY A 90 25.29 -1.27 18.11
N PRO A 91 25.63 -0.96 16.85
CA PRO A 91 24.77 -0.19 15.94
C PRO A 91 23.75 -1.06 15.16
N GLU A 92 23.77 -2.37 15.34
CA GLU A 92 22.92 -3.32 14.60
C GLU A 92 21.83 -3.92 15.48
N LEU A 93 20.72 -4.33 14.86
CA LEU A 93 19.66 -5.05 15.55
C LEU A 93 20.18 -6.42 16.02
N PRO A 94 19.93 -6.82 17.29
CA PRO A 94 20.52 -8.00 17.92
C PRO A 94 19.76 -9.30 17.55
N TYR A 95 19.43 -9.48 16.27
CA TYR A 95 18.55 -10.55 15.78
C TYR A 95 19.04 -11.10 14.44
N GLU A 96 19.05 -12.42 14.27
CA GLU A 96 19.44 -13.05 13.00
C GLU A 96 18.41 -12.79 11.88
N ARG A 97 17.14 -12.63 12.25
CA ARG A 97 16.05 -12.41 11.29
C ARG A 97 15.33 -11.11 11.57
N THR A 98 15.51 -10.16 10.65
CA THR A 98 14.75 -8.90 10.60
C THR A 98 13.86 -8.90 9.37
N ARG A 99 12.55 -8.69 9.59
CA ARG A 99 11.57 -8.51 8.52
C ARG A 99 10.92 -7.15 8.67
N ILE A 100 11.21 -6.29 7.70
CA ILE A 100 10.54 -5.01 7.57
C ILE A 100 9.25 -5.25 6.79
N ILE A 101 8.13 -5.18 7.49
CA ILE A 101 6.81 -5.38 6.91
C ILE A 101 6.13 -4.02 6.82
N ASP A 102 5.92 -3.55 5.60
CA ASP A 102 5.04 -2.40 5.36
C ASP A 102 3.62 -2.82 5.72
N LEU A 103 3.05 -2.16 6.72
CA LEU A 103 1.89 -2.68 7.41
C LEU A 103 0.78 -1.63 7.41
N ALA A 104 -0.33 -2.00 6.80
CA ALA A 104 -1.63 -1.59 7.28
C ALA A 104 -1.91 -2.36 8.57
N PRO A 105 -2.00 -1.69 9.72
CA PRO A 105 -1.65 -2.23 11.02
C PRO A 105 -2.40 -3.50 11.42
N GLN A 106 -1.68 -4.50 11.96
CA GLN A 106 -2.24 -5.69 12.64
C GLN A 106 -3.05 -5.32 13.92
N GLY A 107 -3.19 -4.03 14.25
CA GLY A 107 -4.08 -3.52 15.30
C GLY A 107 -5.58 -3.53 14.94
N MET A 108 -5.96 -4.06 13.78
CA MET A 108 -7.35 -4.13 13.36
C MET A 108 -8.24 -4.96 14.30
N HIS A 109 -7.73 -5.90 15.12
CA HIS A 109 -8.61 -6.59 16.07
C HIS A 109 -9.17 -5.66 17.17
N ALA A 110 -8.43 -4.62 17.57
CA ALA A 110 -8.87 -3.64 18.55
C ALA A 110 -9.71 -2.51 17.91
N ALA A 111 -9.38 -2.10 16.68
CA ALA A 111 -10.13 -1.08 15.94
C ALA A 111 -11.45 -1.61 15.33
N ILE A 112 -11.50 -2.89 14.92
CA ILE A 112 -12.71 -3.54 14.39
C ILE A 112 -13.70 -3.91 15.50
N GLY A 113 -13.30 -3.96 16.77
CA GLY A 113 -14.21 -4.25 17.90
C GLY A 113 -15.34 -3.23 18.08
N GLY A 114 -15.28 -2.09 17.39
CA GLY A 114 -16.32 -1.06 17.34
C GLY A 114 -17.18 -1.09 16.06
N PRO A 115 -17.76 0.04 15.63
CA PRO A 115 -18.71 0.13 14.51
C PRO A 115 -18.18 -0.38 13.14
N PHE A 116 -16.88 -0.67 13.04
CA PHE A 116 -16.19 -1.20 11.86
C PHE A 116 -16.38 -2.72 11.64
N THR A 117 -17.01 -3.46 12.57
CA THR A 117 -17.44 -4.86 12.37
C THR A 117 -18.41 -5.07 11.19
N ARG A 118 -19.07 -4.02 10.70
CA ARG A 118 -20.00 -4.10 9.55
C ARG A 118 -19.29 -4.25 8.20
N LEU A 119 -17.99 -4.02 8.12
CA LEU A 119 -17.17 -4.21 6.91
C LEU A 119 -16.78 -5.67 6.68
N ALA A 120 -17.63 -6.63 7.10
CA ALA A 120 -17.44 -8.06 6.93
C ALA A 120 -17.63 -8.45 5.45
N PRO A 121 -16.57 -8.29 4.63
CA PRO A 121 -15.96 -9.45 3.98
C PRO A 121 -14.42 -9.36 3.88
N VAL A 122 -13.72 -8.80 4.88
CA VAL A 122 -12.23 -8.84 4.91
C VAL A 122 -11.66 -10.28 4.98
N ALA A 123 -12.47 -11.27 5.39
CA ALA A 123 -12.08 -12.68 5.41
C ALA A 123 -12.00 -13.35 4.02
N TRP A 124 -12.56 -12.76 2.96
CA TRP A 124 -12.53 -13.31 1.59
C TRP A 124 -11.16 -13.10 0.88
N PHE A 125 -10.32 -12.20 1.39
CA PHE A 125 -9.08 -11.74 0.74
C PHE A 125 -7.87 -12.70 0.89
N ARG A 126 -7.93 -13.72 1.74
CA ARG A 126 -6.78 -14.61 2.05
C ARG A 126 -6.36 -15.58 0.93
N SER A 127 -6.95 -15.50 -0.26
CA SER A 127 -6.72 -16.50 -1.32
C SER A 127 -6.71 -15.97 -2.76
N LEU A 128 -6.41 -14.70 -2.98
CA LEU A 128 -6.27 -14.16 -4.34
C LEU A 128 -4.80 -13.87 -4.67
N SER A 129 -4.24 -14.65 -5.60
CA SER A 129 -2.95 -14.37 -6.22
C SER A 129 -3.12 -13.27 -7.28
N LEU A 130 -3.47 -12.06 -6.85
CA LEU A 130 -3.54 -10.88 -7.70
C LEU A 130 -2.15 -10.23 -7.73
N GLY A 131 -1.57 -10.04 -8.93
CA GLY A 131 -0.23 -9.48 -9.07
C GLY A 131 -0.10 -8.08 -8.46
N SER A 132 1.15 -7.63 -8.22
CA SER A 132 1.54 -6.38 -7.52
C SER A 132 0.95 -5.06 -8.07
N SER A 133 0.19 -5.10 -9.15
CA SER A 133 -0.32 -3.92 -9.86
C SER A 133 -1.76 -3.54 -9.55
N HIS A 134 -2.40 -4.18 -8.57
CA HIS A 134 -3.81 -3.93 -8.22
C HIS A 134 -3.99 -3.00 -7.02
N GLY A 135 -2.90 -2.52 -6.41
CA GLY A 135 -2.94 -1.72 -5.18
C GLY A 135 -3.83 -0.49 -5.30
N MET A 136 -3.74 0.26 -6.40
CA MET A 136 -4.62 1.40 -6.63
C MET A 136 -6.10 1.02 -6.61
N MET A 137 -6.49 -0.08 -7.26
CA MET A 137 -7.89 -0.52 -7.28
C MET A 137 -8.38 -1.00 -5.91
N VAL A 138 -7.53 -1.67 -5.14
CA VAL A 138 -7.84 -2.05 -3.75
C VAL A 138 -8.07 -0.80 -2.89
N ALA A 139 -7.22 0.21 -3.02
CA ALA A 139 -7.37 1.47 -2.30
C ALA A 139 -8.65 2.21 -2.68
N LEU A 140 -8.95 2.31 -3.98
CA LEU A 140 -10.16 2.95 -4.50
C LEU A 140 -11.44 2.25 -4.02
N MET A 141 -11.48 0.92 -4.08
CA MET A 141 -12.61 0.16 -3.56
C MET A 141 -12.77 0.35 -2.05
N THR A 142 -11.66 0.38 -1.30
CA THR A 142 -11.72 0.58 0.15
C THR A 142 -12.23 1.97 0.49
N TYR A 143 -11.77 3.00 -0.21
CA TYR A 143 -12.30 4.36 -0.08
C TYR A 143 -13.82 4.37 -0.28
N ALA A 144 -14.30 3.86 -1.42
CA ALA A 144 -15.72 3.82 -1.78
C ALA A 144 -16.58 3.12 -0.70
N GLN A 145 -16.08 2.01 -0.15
CA GLN A 145 -16.76 1.28 0.93
C GLN A 145 -16.81 2.05 2.25
N VAL A 146 -15.75 2.82 2.58
CA VAL A 146 -15.69 3.59 3.82
C VAL A 146 -16.60 4.81 3.77
N VAL A 147 -16.66 5.49 2.62
CA VAL A 147 -17.56 6.65 2.42
C VAL A 147 -19.00 6.22 2.11
N ASP A 148 -19.26 4.93 1.94
CA ASP A 148 -20.55 4.35 1.56
C ASP A 148 -21.10 4.93 0.24
N GLU A 149 -20.21 5.12 -0.74
CA GLU A 149 -20.55 5.66 -2.06
C GLU A 149 -20.35 4.62 -3.18
N ASP A 150 -21.33 4.53 -4.09
CA ASP A 150 -21.15 3.82 -5.36
C ASP A 150 -20.43 4.74 -6.36
N LEU A 151 -19.09 4.71 -6.33
CA LEU A 151 -18.27 5.43 -7.32
C LEU A 151 -18.37 4.83 -8.73
N ALA A 152 -18.75 3.55 -8.85
CA ALA A 152 -18.89 2.89 -10.14
C ALA A 152 -20.12 3.40 -10.89
N ARG A 153 -21.23 3.66 -10.18
CA ARG A 153 -22.49 4.17 -10.75
C ARG A 153 -22.97 3.32 -11.92
N GLY A 154 -22.86 2.00 -11.78
CA GLY A 154 -23.21 1.03 -12.82
C GLY A 154 -22.17 0.86 -13.95
N ARG A 155 -21.04 1.58 -13.92
CA ARG A 155 -19.93 1.43 -14.88
C ARG A 155 -19.02 0.26 -14.50
N HIS A 156 -18.50 -0.42 -15.50
CA HIS A 156 -17.45 -1.42 -15.36
C HIS A 156 -16.08 -0.73 -15.34
N ILE A 157 -15.53 -0.54 -14.14
CA ILE A 157 -14.24 0.12 -13.95
C ILE A 157 -13.13 -0.92 -13.88
N ALA A 158 -12.14 -0.78 -14.76
CA ALA A 158 -10.85 -1.43 -14.66
C ALA A 158 -9.80 -0.44 -14.15
N GLY A 159 -8.75 -0.96 -13.53
CA GLY A 159 -7.61 -0.13 -13.17
C GLY A 159 -6.38 -0.94 -12.84
N THR A 160 -5.23 -0.30 -13.01
CA THR A 160 -3.92 -0.86 -12.64
C THR A 160 -3.05 0.26 -12.10
N GLY A 161 -2.12 -0.08 -11.23
CA GLY A 161 -1.23 0.86 -10.60
C GLY A 161 -0.77 0.30 -9.26
N ALA A 162 0.54 0.36 -9.03
CA ALA A 162 1.04 0.25 -7.67
C ALA A 162 0.64 1.54 -6.92
N ILE A 163 0.42 1.48 -5.61
CA ILE A 163 0.12 2.66 -4.78
C ILE A 163 1.10 2.84 -3.62
N ARG A 164 1.56 4.08 -3.39
CA ARG A 164 2.42 4.47 -2.26
C ARG A 164 1.59 4.94 -1.07
N GLY A 165 2.19 4.95 0.11
CA GLY A 165 1.55 5.41 1.36
C GLY A 165 1.02 6.85 1.34
N ASP A 166 1.50 7.69 0.42
CA ASP A 166 0.99 9.05 0.20
C ASP A 166 -0.20 9.12 -0.77
N GLY A 167 -0.58 8.01 -1.41
CA GLY A 167 -1.63 7.93 -2.42
C GLY A 167 -1.13 8.01 -3.85
N THR A 168 0.17 8.18 -4.08
CA THR A 168 0.77 8.23 -5.43
C THR A 168 0.62 6.89 -6.15
N VAL A 169 0.25 6.93 -7.44
CA VAL A 169 0.12 5.78 -8.33
C VAL A 169 1.43 5.58 -9.10
N GLU A 170 2.01 4.39 -8.97
CA GLU A 170 3.30 4.03 -9.55
C GLU A 170 3.15 3.11 -10.77
N ARG A 171 4.17 3.19 -11.64
CA ARG A 171 4.38 2.31 -12.79
C ARG A 171 4.21 0.84 -12.47
N ILE A 172 3.66 0.15 -13.47
CA ILE A 172 3.43 -1.29 -13.46
C ILE A 172 4.00 -1.96 -14.71
N GLY A 173 4.23 -3.26 -14.61
CA GLY A 173 4.59 -4.08 -15.76
C GLY A 173 3.36 -4.43 -16.62
N GLY A 174 3.56 -4.46 -17.94
CA GLY A 174 2.61 -5.03 -18.90
C GLY A 174 1.35 -4.19 -19.12
N LEU A 175 1.44 -2.86 -19.04
CA LEU A 175 0.29 -1.96 -19.23
C LEU A 175 -0.47 -2.21 -20.55
N PRO A 176 0.19 -2.38 -21.72
CA PRO A 176 -0.55 -2.65 -22.97
C PRO A 176 -1.36 -3.97 -22.94
N ALA A 177 -0.83 -5.01 -22.28
CA ALA A 177 -1.52 -6.28 -22.15
C ALA A 177 -2.75 -6.17 -21.24
N LYS A 178 -2.66 -5.37 -20.17
CA LYS A 178 -3.77 -5.07 -19.26
C LYS A 178 -4.83 -4.19 -19.90
N ALA A 179 -4.42 -3.18 -20.67
CA ALA A 179 -5.35 -2.38 -21.46
C ALA A 179 -6.15 -3.24 -22.45
N LYS A 180 -5.47 -4.18 -23.12
CA LYS A 180 -6.13 -5.17 -23.99
C LYS A 180 -7.06 -6.11 -23.21
N ALA A 181 -6.77 -6.42 -21.94
CA ALA A 181 -7.64 -7.21 -21.10
C ALA A 181 -8.89 -6.41 -20.69
N ALA A 182 -8.73 -5.16 -20.23
CA ALA A 182 -9.83 -4.26 -19.90
C ALA A 182 -10.77 -4.03 -21.09
N HIS A 183 -10.21 -3.76 -22.28
CA HIS A 183 -11.00 -3.65 -23.50
C HIS A 183 -11.76 -4.93 -23.84
N ARG A 184 -11.15 -6.12 -23.66
CA ARG A 184 -11.82 -7.42 -23.89
C ARG A 184 -12.89 -7.73 -22.85
N ALA A 185 -12.74 -7.21 -21.63
CA ALA A 185 -13.70 -7.32 -20.56
C ALA A 185 -14.85 -6.30 -20.67
N HIS A 186 -14.86 -5.46 -21.71
CA HIS A 186 -15.84 -4.39 -21.87
C HIS A 186 -15.89 -3.45 -20.66
N ALA A 187 -14.72 -3.07 -20.14
CA ALA A 187 -14.62 -2.01 -19.15
C ALA A 187 -14.97 -0.67 -19.80
N ASP A 188 -15.77 0.14 -19.12
CA ASP A 188 -16.10 1.51 -19.53
C ASP A 188 -14.91 2.44 -19.31
N ILE A 189 -14.17 2.23 -18.21
CA ILE A 189 -13.02 3.04 -17.79
C ILE A 189 -11.83 2.13 -17.49
N LEU A 190 -10.62 2.57 -17.85
CA LEU A 190 -9.36 2.02 -17.37
C LEU A 190 -8.51 3.12 -16.75
N PHE A 191 -8.33 3.06 -15.43
CA PHE A 191 -7.33 3.86 -14.73
C PHE A 191 -5.94 3.25 -14.87
N PHE A 192 -4.92 4.08 -15.11
CA PHE A 192 -3.54 3.63 -15.22
C PHE A 192 -2.54 4.72 -14.80
N PRO A 193 -1.27 4.37 -14.48
CA PRO A 193 -0.28 5.36 -14.04
C PRO A 193 0.01 6.40 -15.13
N ALA A 194 -0.14 7.68 -14.82
CA ALA A 194 0.02 8.77 -15.78
C ALA A 194 1.41 8.79 -16.45
N GLU A 195 2.46 8.42 -15.71
CA GLU A 195 3.83 8.31 -16.23
C GLU A 195 4.01 7.24 -17.34
N GLN A 196 2.99 6.43 -17.61
CA GLN A 196 2.99 5.40 -18.66
C GLN A 196 2.03 5.73 -19.81
N ALA A 197 1.50 6.95 -19.93
CA ALA A 197 0.57 7.34 -20.99
C ALA A 197 1.11 7.04 -22.40
N ASP A 198 2.40 7.27 -22.63
CA ASP A 198 3.05 6.99 -23.92
C ASP A 198 3.00 5.50 -24.33
N GLU A 199 2.93 4.58 -23.36
CA GLU A 199 2.82 3.13 -23.64
C GLU A 199 1.47 2.76 -24.26
N LEU A 200 0.45 3.63 -24.12
CA LEU A 200 -0.89 3.44 -24.66
C LEU A 200 -1.24 4.40 -25.82
N ALA A 201 -0.31 5.25 -26.27
CA ALA A 201 -0.57 6.25 -27.32
C ALA A 201 -1.12 5.67 -28.65
N GLY A 202 -0.81 4.40 -28.95
CA GLY A 202 -1.33 3.68 -30.13
C GLY A 202 -2.44 2.66 -29.84
N PHE A 203 -2.95 2.62 -28.61
CA PHE A 203 -3.97 1.63 -28.21
C PHE A 203 -5.36 2.03 -28.75
N ASN A 204 -6.06 1.08 -29.38
CA ASN A 204 -7.44 1.30 -29.80
C ASN A 204 -8.38 1.27 -28.58
N SER A 205 -8.78 2.45 -28.12
CA SER A 205 -9.62 2.68 -26.94
C SER A 205 -11.11 2.86 -27.26
N THR A 206 -11.59 2.52 -28.47
CA THR A 206 -12.98 2.82 -28.93
C THR A 206 -14.12 2.33 -28.02
N ARG A 207 -13.84 1.46 -27.05
CA ARG A 207 -14.82 0.90 -26.10
C ARG A 207 -14.42 1.03 -24.63
N VAL A 208 -13.30 1.70 -24.33
CA VAL A 208 -12.79 1.88 -22.97
C VAL A 208 -12.13 3.25 -22.86
N VAL A 209 -12.60 4.08 -21.94
CA VAL A 209 -11.98 5.38 -21.67
C VAL A 209 -10.69 5.15 -20.90
N LEU A 210 -9.57 5.57 -21.47
CA LEU A 210 -8.26 5.47 -20.83
C LEU A 210 -8.03 6.72 -19.98
N VAL A 211 -7.92 6.56 -18.66
CA VAL A 211 -7.75 7.69 -17.74
C VAL A 211 -6.39 7.57 -17.03
N PRO A 212 -5.40 8.41 -17.40
CA PRO A 212 -4.14 8.49 -16.66
C PRO A 212 -4.38 9.15 -15.30
N VAL A 213 -3.78 8.60 -14.24
CA VAL A 213 -3.84 9.14 -12.87
C VAL A 213 -2.46 9.16 -12.23
N GLU A 214 -2.16 10.23 -11.50
CA GLU A 214 -0.93 10.37 -10.70
C GLU A 214 -1.17 9.93 -9.25
N THR A 215 -2.40 10.07 -8.75
CA THR A 215 -2.78 9.74 -7.38
C THR A 215 -4.11 9.00 -7.30
N LEU A 216 -4.37 8.36 -6.16
CA LEU A 216 -5.68 7.83 -5.81
C LEU A 216 -6.76 8.94 -5.80
N GLY A 217 -6.38 10.14 -5.39
CA GLY A 217 -7.26 11.31 -5.39
C GLY A 217 -7.77 11.65 -6.79
N ASP A 218 -6.94 11.52 -7.82
CA ASP A 218 -7.32 11.81 -9.20
C ASP A 218 -8.41 10.83 -9.69
N ALA A 219 -8.27 9.55 -9.36
CA ALA A 219 -9.25 8.53 -9.72
C ALA A 219 -10.60 8.79 -9.01
N ILE A 220 -10.57 9.15 -7.72
CA ILE A 220 -11.77 9.51 -6.96
C ILE A 220 -12.43 10.76 -7.55
N ALA A 221 -11.62 11.81 -7.79
CA ALA A 221 -12.10 13.07 -8.34
C ALA A 221 -12.71 12.88 -9.74
N TYR A 222 -12.10 12.06 -10.59
CA TYR A 222 -12.64 11.72 -11.90
C TYR A 222 -14.01 11.04 -11.79
N LEU A 223 -14.15 10.07 -10.90
CA LEU A 223 -15.42 9.36 -10.71
C LEU A 223 -16.52 10.22 -10.07
N ALA A 224 -16.14 11.18 -9.23
CA ALA A 224 -17.05 12.11 -8.57
C ALA A 224 -17.45 13.30 -9.47
N ALA A 225 -16.54 13.80 -10.31
CA ALA A 225 -16.76 14.96 -11.18
C ALA A 225 -17.77 14.69 -12.32
N ASP A 226 -17.99 13.42 -12.68
CA ASP A 226 -19.07 12.99 -13.58
C ASP A 226 -20.49 13.24 -13.01
N ASP A 227 -20.62 13.96 -11.88
CA ASP A 227 -21.84 14.65 -11.45
C ASP A 227 -22.27 15.81 -12.38
N ALA A 228 -21.41 16.25 -13.28
CA ALA A 228 -21.78 17.19 -14.33
C ALA A 228 -22.04 16.44 -15.64
N ASP A 229 -23.30 16.42 -16.08
CA ASP A 229 -23.64 16.33 -17.50
C ASP A 229 -22.83 17.40 -18.28
N GLU A 230 -21.57 17.15 -18.66
CA GLU A 230 -20.87 17.81 -19.78
C GLU A 230 -19.38 17.40 -19.86
N VAL A 231 -19.05 16.73 -20.97
CA VAL A 231 -17.90 16.97 -21.86
C VAL A 231 -16.57 17.36 -21.20
N LEU A 232 -15.57 16.48 -21.32
CA LEU A 232 -14.19 16.91 -21.54
C LEU A 232 -13.79 16.61 -22.99
N PRO A 233 -13.05 17.53 -23.65
CA PRO A 233 -12.95 17.69 -25.10
C PRO A 233 -12.21 16.59 -25.86
#